data_AF-A0A330L2N1-F1
#
_entry.id   AF-A0A330L2N1-F1
#
_cell.length_a   1.000
_cell.length_b   1.000
_cell.length_c   1.000
_cell.angle_alpha   90.00
_cell.angle_beta   90.00
_cell.angle_gamma   90.00
#
_symmetry.space_group_name_H-M   'P 1'
#
loop_
_entity.id
_entity.type
_entity.pdbx_description
1 polymer ?
#
loop_
_entity_poly.entity_id
_entity_poly.type
_entity_poly.pdbx_seq_one_letter_code
_entity_poly.pdbx_strand_id
1 'polypeptide(L)'
;MTSTASRAPLLISKALVARLLRLYDYPHPMVPRRIIRGYDRPHAVRTARMCAAVAAALGHDSARVRQYQIACVLHDLGRAGLDRVLFGKIWSWAKAHGIPTRPREWRALHPETAYGRETEAFLRRYRDDLDAAGIPMTAWAKEQVEMRLGYSRRLSRRLRAVRGEIKQLGVRWESWMQRVMLYYYYPEKLADAPAWVKQLAEVLVACEQFEAYSNQQRGRDYYVRKKETLADAFAYLETLQREGIVSQAVMTALRKLAAAGEFDRVLEEARGGRLSPGERRFLRQMEC
;
A
#
# COMPACT_ATOMS: atom_id res chain seq x y z
N MET A 1 22.79 31.00 -1.84
CA MET A 1 21.45 30.56 -1.38
C MET A 1 20.99 29.41 -2.27
N THR A 2 21.40 28.19 -1.93
CA THR A 2 20.99 26.98 -2.65
C THR A 2 19.62 26.55 -2.15
N SER A 3 18.68 26.49 -3.09
CA SER A 3 17.29 26.05 -2.92
C SER A 3 17.19 24.84 -1.99
N THR A 4 16.41 24.98 -0.92
CA THR A 4 15.87 23.89 -0.12
C THR A 4 14.91 23.07 -0.98
N ALA A 5 15.44 22.32 -1.94
CA ALA A 5 14.68 21.34 -2.68
C ALA A 5 14.01 20.41 -1.66
N SER A 6 12.67 20.35 -1.72
CA SER A 6 11.86 19.60 -0.77
C SER A 6 12.28 18.13 -0.76
N ARG A 7 12.89 17.70 0.35
CA ARG A 7 13.13 16.29 0.67
C ARG A 7 11.83 15.50 0.58
N ALA A 8 11.76 14.53 -0.34
CA ALA A 8 10.54 13.79 -0.74
C ALA A 8 9.32 14.68 -1.07
N PRO A 9 9.17 15.15 -2.32
CA PRO A 9 8.25 16.21 -2.66
C PRO A 9 6.79 15.75 -2.81
N LEU A 10 5.88 16.68 -2.56
CA LEU A 10 4.49 16.59 -2.99
C LEU A 10 4.33 17.44 -4.26
N LEU A 11 4.30 16.80 -5.43
CA LEU A 11 4.23 17.41 -6.76
C LEU A 11 2.80 17.83 -7.17
N ILE A 12 1.80 17.28 -6.48
CA ILE A 12 0.41 17.70 -6.59
C ILE A 12 0.03 18.66 -5.46
N SER A 13 -0.94 19.54 -5.70
CA SER A 13 -1.33 20.52 -4.68
C SER A 13 -1.91 19.82 -3.44
N LYS A 14 -1.69 20.40 -2.25
CA LYS A 14 -2.29 19.91 -1.00
C LYS A 14 -3.82 19.84 -1.09
N ALA A 15 -4.43 20.79 -1.82
CA ALA A 15 -5.86 20.79 -2.09
C ALA A 15 -6.30 19.56 -2.91
N LEU A 16 -5.56 19.21 -3.97
CA LEU A 16 -5.84 18.01 -4.74
C LEU A 16 -5.69 16.74 -3.88
N VAL A 17 -4.63 16.63 -3.08
CA VAL A 17 -4.45 15.51 -2.14
C VAL A 17 -5.63 15.40 -1.18
N ALA A 18 -6.03 16.49 -0.54
CA ALA A 18 -7.16 16.48 0.40
C ALA A 18 -8.47 16.03 -0.28
N ARG A 19 -8.69 16.39 -1.55
CA ARG A 19 -9.85 15.93 -2.34
C ARG A 19 -9.75 14.45 -2.69
N LEU A 20 -8.59 13.98 -3.14
CA LEU A 20 -8.34 12.56 -3.45
C LEU A 20 -8.53 11.67 -2.21
N LEU A 21 -8.04 12.11 -1.05
CA LEU A 21 -8.18 11.34 0.20
C LEU A 21 -9.64 11.22 0.65
N ARG A 22 -10.53 12.17 0.30
CA ARG A 22 -11.97 12.05 0.58
C ARG A 22 -12.62 10.86 -0.15
N LEU A 23 -12.05 10.40 -1.26
CA LEU A 23 -12.55 9.23 -2.00
C LEU A 23 -12.47 7.92 -1.18
N TYR A 24 -11.65 7.92 -0.13
CA TYR A 24 -11.57 6.82 0.84
C TYR A 24 -12.73 6.77 1.83
N ASP A 25 -13.51 7.85 1.97
CA ASP A 25 -14.70 7.83 2.82
C ASP A 25 -15.72 6.83 2.28
N TYR A 26 -16.33 6.08 3.19
CA TYR A 26 -17.21 4.97 2.85
C TYR A 26 -18.52 5.07 3.63
N PRO A 27 -19.69 4.96 2.97
CA PRO A 27 -20.96 4.94 3.69
C PRO A 27 -21.03 3.71 4.59
N HIS A 28 -21.45 3.91 5.83
CA HIS A 28 -21.58 2.81 6.78
C HIS A 28 -22.68 1.84 6.30
N PRO A 29 -22.39 0.54 6.14
CA PRO A 29 -23.32 -0.40 5.51
C PRO A 29 -24.61 -0.64 6.31
N MET A 30 -24.55 -0.46 7.63
CA MET A 30 -25.67 -0.74 8.55
C MET A 30 -26.26 0.51 9.21
N VAL A 31 -25.63 1.68 9.06
CA VAL A 31 -26.03 2.90 9.78
C VAL A 31 -26.22 3.99 8.75
N PRO A 32 -27.47 4.28 8.34
CA PRO A 32 -27.76 5.30 7.34
C PRO A 32 -27.08 6.64 7.67
N ARG A 33 -26.57 7.32 6.65
CA ARG A 33 -25.90 8.64 6.75
C ARG A 33 -24.61 8.69 7.58
N ARG A 34 -24.20 7.60 8.23
CA ARG A 34 -22.89 7.53 8.89
C ARG A 34 -21.81 7.27 7.84
N ILE A 35 -20.71 8.00 7.94
CA ILE A 35 -19.53 7.82 7.09
C ILE A 35 -18.41 7.20 7.91
N ILE A 36 -17.85 6.10 7.41
CA ILE A 36 -16.58 5.55 7.86
C ILE A 36 -15.49 6.38 7.19
N ARG A 37 -14.70 7.09 8.02
CA ARG A 37 -13.60 7.88 7.51
C ARG A 37 -12.55 6.98 6.87
N GLY A 38 -12.00 7.44 5.74
CA GLY A 38 -10.93 6.74 5.05
C GLY A 38 -9.77 6.35 5.97
N TYR A 39 -9.43 5.07 5.97
CA TYR A 39 -8.33 4.54 6.78
C TYR A 39 -6.97 5.06 6.29
N ASP A 40 -6.12 5.41 7.25
CA ASP A 40 -4.69 5.66 7.11
C ASP A 40 -4.27 6.57 5.93
N ARG A 41 -5.02 7.66 5.78
CA ARG A 41 -4.71 8.73 4.82
C ARG A 41 -3.29 9.31 4.97
N PRO A 42 -2.74 9.53 6.18
CA PRO A 42 -1.38 10.06 6.33
C PRO A 42 -0.32 9.14 5.71
N HIS A 43 -0.46 7.82 5.88
CA HIS A 43 0.41 6.83 5.25
C HIS A 43 0.40 6.96 3.72
N ALA A 44 -0.78 7.02 3.09
CA ALA A 44 -0.88 7.13 1.64
C ALA A 44 -0.14 8.37 1.10
N VAL A 45 -0.16 9.49 1.83
CA VAL A 45 0.58 10.70 1.47
C VAL A 45 2.09 10.51 1.63
N ARG A 46 2.55 9.90 2.73
CA ARG A 46 3.96 9.63 2.98
C ARG A 46 4.55 8.69 1.93
N THR A 47 3.87 7.57 1.66
CA THR A 47 4.23 6.63 0.59
C THR A 47 4.31 7.35 -0.76
N ALA A 48 3.32 8.18 -1.10
CA ALA A 48 3.30 8.91 -2.37
C ALA A 48 4.44 9.95 -2.53
N ARG A 49 4.88 10.58 -1.43
CA ARG A 49 6.04 11.49 -1.44
C ARG A 49 7.34 10.73 -1.69
N MET A 50 7.53 9.59 -1.03
CA MET A 50 8.70 8.74 -1.24
C MET A 50 8.73 8.18 -2.66
N CYS A 51 7.58 7.69 -3.15
CA CYS A 51 7.42 7.18 -4.51
C CYS A 51 7.82 8.22 -5.56
N ALA A 52 7.39 9.48 -5.41
CA ALA A 52 7.72 10.53 -6.35
C ALA A 52 9.23 10.84 -6.38
N ALA A 53 9.89 10.84 -5.22
CA ALA A 53 11.34 11.05 -5.14
C ALA A 53 12.13 9.92 -5.81
N VAL A 54 11.78 8.66 -5.52
CA VAL A 54 12.45 7.50 -6.12
C VAL A 54 12.21 7.48 -7.64
N ALA A 55 10.97 7.71 -8.09
CA ALA A 55 10.65 7.73 -9.51
C ALA A 55 11.40 8.85 -10.26
N ALA A 56 11.52 10.04 -9.66
CA ALA A 56 12.31 11.13 -10.23
C ALA A 56 13.81 10.80 -10.28
N ALA A 57 14.37 10.19 -9.22
CA ALA A 57 15.77 9.77 -9.19
C ALA A 57 16.10 8.66 -10.20
N LEU A 58 15.10 7.86 -10.61
CA LEU A 58 15.20 6.87 -11.68
C LEU A 58 15.05 7.48 -13.08
N GLY A 59 14.89 8.81 -13.21
CA GLY A 59 14.84 9.51 -14.49
C GLY A 59 13.49 9.46 -15.19
N HIS A 60 12.39 9.16 -14.49
CA HIS A 60 11.06 9.26 -15.08
C HIS A 60 10.66 10.72 -15.36
N ASP A 61 9.98 10.93 -16.49
CA ASP A 61 9.45 12.24 -16.87
C ASP A 61 8.58 12.88 -15.77
N SER A 62 8.75 14.19 -15.57
CA SER A 62 8.09 14.95 -14.50
C SER A 62 6.56 14.89 -14.54
N ALA A 63 5.96 14.95 -15.74
CA ALA A 63 4.51 14.88 -15.88
C ALA A 63 3.99 13.49 -15.52
N ARG A 64 4.73 12.44 -15.92
CA ARG A 64 4.46 11.06 -15.49
C ARG A 64 4.61 10.88 -13.99
N VAL A 65 5.66 11.40 -13.36
CA VAL A 65 5.85 11.29 -11.90
C VAL A 65 4.72 12.00 -11.15
N ARG A 66 4.26 13.16 -11.62
CA ARG A 66 3.10 13.85 -11.06
C ARG A 66 1.83 13.00 -11.14
N GLN A 67 1.57 12.35 -12.27
CA GLN A 67 0.42 11.46 -12.44
C GLN A 67 0.55 10.18 -11.59
N TYR A 68 1.75 9.61 -11.54
CA TYR A 68 2.08 8.45 -10.71
C TYR A 68 1.84 8.75 -9.22
N GLN A 69 2.22 9.94 -8.75
CA GLN A 69 1.97 10.33 -7.35
C GLN A 69 0.47 10.31 -7.00
N ILE A 70 -0.42 10.62 -7.95
CA ILE A 70 -1.87 10.48 -7.75
C ILE A 70 -2.27 9.01 -7.57
N ALA A 71 -1.70 8.11 -8.38
CA ALA A 71 -1.93 6.66 -8.22
C ALA A 71 -1.44 6.18 -6.85
N CYS A 72 -0.29 6.65 -6.38
CA CYS A 72 0.23 6.33 -5.05
C CYS A 72 -0.67 6.86 -3.92
N VAL A 73 -1.22 8.07 -4.03
CA VAL A 73 -2.17 8.60 -3.03
C VAL A 73 -3.44 7.75 -2.94
N LEU A 74 -3.86 7.12 -4.04
CA LEU A 74 -5.05 6.29 -4.10
C LEU A 74 -4.76 4.79 -3.94
N HIS A 75 -3.50 4.38 -3.73
CA HIS A 75 -3.09 2.98 -3.92
C HIS A 75 -3.87 1.99 -3.06
N ASP A 76 -4.33 2.44 -1.90
CA ASP A 76 -5.09 1.69 -0.89
C ASP A 76 -6.60 1.93 -0.96
N LEU A 77 -7.13 2.57 -2.02
CA LEU A 77 -8.56 2.93 -2.15
C LEU A 77 -9.49 1.69 -2.07
N GLY A 78 -8.98 0.50 -2.41
CA GLY A 78 -9.71 -0.75 -2.21
C GLY A 78 -10.02 -1.05 -0.74
N ARG A 79 -9.34 -0.42 0.22
CA ARG A 79 -9.58 -0.53 1.66
C ARG A 79 -10.58 0.49 2.21
N ALA A 80 -11.24 1.28 1.36
CA ALA A 80 -12.32 2.15 1.81
C ALA A 80 -13.38 1.34 2.57
N GLY A 81 -13.74 1.80 3.77
CA GLY A 81 -14.64 1.08 4.70
C GLY A 81 -13.93 0.07 5.63
N LEU A 82 -12.60 0.08 5.75
CA LEU A 82 -11.90 -0.83 6.65
C LEU A 82 -12.41 -0.72 8.10
N ASP A 83 -12.96 -1.81 8.63
CA ASP A 83 -13.24 -1.99 10.04
C ASP A 83 -12.03 -2.65 10.69
N ARG A 84 -11.17 -1.84 11.33
CA ARG A 84 -9.89 -2.30 11.87
C ARG A 84 -10.02 -3.46 12.86
N VAL A 85 -11.08 -3.46 13.67
CA VAL A 85 -11.27 -4.48 14.70
C VAL A 85 -11.70 -5.78 14.06
N LEU A 86 -12.72 -5.75 13.20
CA LEU A 86 -13.20 -6.94 12.52
C LEU A 86 -12.16 -7.51 11.55
N PHE A 87 -11.53 -6.64 10.76
CA PHE A 87 -10.44 -7.01 9.86
C PHE A 87 -9.28 -7.64 10.65
N GLY A 88 -8.84 -7.01 11.74
CA GLY A 88 -7.77 -7.52 12.59
C GLY A 88 -8.09 -8.90 13.17
N LYS A 89 -9.31 -9.13 13.65
CA LYS A 89 -9.78 -10.43 14.15
C LYS A 89 -9.72 -11.51 13.08
N ILE A 90 -10.28 -11.26 11.90
CA ILE A 90 -10.31 -12.24 10.78
C ILE A 90 -8.90 -12.68 10.40
N TRP A 91 -7.99 -11.72 10.18
CA TRP A 91 -6.66 -12.05 9.68
C TRP A 91 -5.68 -12.52 10.75
N SER A 92 -5.90 -12.15 12.02
CA SER A 92 -5.15 -12.74 13.14
C SER A 92 -5.56 -14.20 13.34
N TRP A 93 -6.87 -14.50 13.25
CA TRP A 93 -7.37 -15.87 13.26
C TRP A 93 -6.78 -16.68 12.10
N ALA A 94 -6.86 -16.18 10.86
CA ALA A 94 -6.31 -16.88 9.69
C ALA A 94 -4.81 -17.17 9.85
N LYS A 95 -4.03 -16.19 10.32
CA LYS A 95 -2.59 -16.34 10.56
C LYS A 95 -2.30 -17.39 11.65
N ALA A 96 -3.06 -17.40 12.74
CA ALA A 96 -2.91 -18.39 13.83
C ALA A 96 -3.17 -19.83 13.35
N HIS A 97 -3.95 -20.00 12.29
CA HIS A 97 -4.28 -21.31 11.70
C HIS A 97 -3.46 -21.63 10.45
N GLY A 98 -2.40 -20.86 10.17
CA GLY A 98 -1.53 -21.09 9.00
C GLY A 98 -2.22 -20.85 7.64
N ILE A 99 -3.33 -20.11 7.62
CA ILE A 99 -4.11 -19.87 6.39
C ILE A 99 -3.48 -18.71 5.60
N PRO A 100 -3.25 -18.87 4.28
CA PRO A 100 -2.73 -17.80 3.43
C PRO A 100 -3.57 -16.53 3.50
N THR A 101 -2.90 -15.38 3.70
CA THR A 101 -3.58 -14.07 3.81
C THR A 101 -3.36 -13.18 2.60
N ARG A 102 -2.74 -13.71 1.54
CA ARG A 102 -2.54 -13.00 0.28
C ARG A 102 -3.06 -13.82 -0.89
N PRO A 103 -3.64 -13.18 -1.93
CA PRO A 103 -4.14 -13.90 -3.11
C PRO A 103 -3.10 -14.81 -3.78
N ARG A 104 -1.84 -14.35 -3.89
CA ARG A 104 -0.75 -15.14 -4.48
C ARG A 104 -0.44 -16.40 -3.66
N GLU A 105 -0.29 -16.24 -2.35
CA GLU A 105 -0.05 -17.35 -1.41
C GLU A 105 -1.23 -18.33 -1.41
N TRP A 106 -2.46 -17.80 -1.45
CA TRP A 106 -3.68 -18.60 -1.56
C TRP A 106 -3.66 -19.45 -2.83
N ARG A 107 -3.40 -18.85 -3.99
CA ARG A 107 -3.37 -19.58 -5.28
C ARG A 107 -2.24 -20.61 -5.37
N ALA A 108 -1.13 -20.40 -4.66
CA ALA A 108 -0.07 -21.38 -4.59
C ALA A 108 -0.49 -22.63 -3.79
N LEU A 109 -1.29 -22.44 -2.73
CA LEU A 109 -1.81 -23.54 -1.90
C LEU A 109 -3.09 -24.19 -2.47
N HIS A 110 -3.88 -23.40 -3.20
CA HIS A 110 -5.20 -23.77 -3.72
C HIS A 110 -5.28 -23.47 -5.23
N PRO A 111 -4.54 -24.21 -6.08
CA PRO A 111 -4.47 -23.96 -7.52
C PRO A 111 -5.82 -24.14 -8.24
N GLU A 112 -6.77 -24.87 -7.64
CA GLU A 112 -8.14 -25.05 -8.12
C GLU A 112 -9.01 -23.79 -7.95
N THR A 113 -8.56 -22.83 -7.13
CA THR A 113 -9.29 -21.57 -6.95
C THR A 113 -9.23 -20.76 -8.25
N ALA A 114 -10.39 -20.60 -8.89
CA ALA A 114 -10.53 -19.71 -10.04
C ALA A 114 -9.99 -18.30 -9.73
N TYR A 115 -9.17 -17.78 -10.65
CA TYR A 115 -8.47 -16.50 -10.45
C TYR A 115 -9.46 -15.38 -10.12
N GLY A 116 -9.16 -14.62 -9.07
CA GLY A 116 -10.04 -13.54 -8.62
C GLY A 116 -11.27 -14.02 -7.85
N ARG A 117 -11.36 -15.31 -7.46
CA ARG A 117 -12.42 -15.88 -6.59
C ARG A 117 -11.90 -16.32 -5.22
N GLU A 118 -10.73 -15.83 -4.82
CA GLU A 118 -10.05 -16.19 -3.57
C GLU A 118 -10.91 -15.85 -2.34
N THR A 119 -11.63 -14.72 -2.36
CA THR A 119 -12.57 -14.35 -1.29
C THR A 119 -13.68 -15.39 -1.13
N GLU A 120 -14.31 -15.81 -2.22
CA GLU A 120 -15.39 -16.78 -2.18
C GLU A 120 -14.90 -18.18 -1.80
N ALA A 121 -13.71 -18.56 -2.28
CA ALA A 121 -13.08 -19.82 -1.90
C ALA A 121 -12.75 -19.85 -0.39
N PHE A 122 -12.16 -18.77 0.15
CA PHE A 122 -11.90 -18.61 1.57
C PHE A 122 -13.19 -18.72 2.40
N LEU A 123 -14.23 -17.98 2.01
CA LEU A 123 -15.51 -17.98 2.73
C LEU A 123 -16.25 -19.32 2.64
N ARG A 124 -16.09 -20.07 1.56
CA ARG A 124 -16.67 -21.41 1.45
C ARG A 124 -15.96 -22.41 2.37
N ARG A 125 -14.65 -22.24 2.56
CA ARG A 125 -13.83 -23.17 3.33
C ARG A 125 -13.85 -22.91 4.83
N TYR A 126 -13.86 -21.63 5.23
CA TYR A 126 -13.58 -21.23 6.62
C TYR A 126 -14.70 -20.44 7.29
N ARG A 127 -15.89 -20.34 6.68
CA ARG A 127 -17.01 -19.61 7.30
C ARG A 127 -17.38 -20.20 8.66
N ASP A 128 -17.58 -21.52 8.70
CA ASP A 128 -18.09 -22.17 9.91
C ASP A 128 -17.04 -22.12 11.03
N ASP A 129 -15.75 -22.24 10.70
CA ASP A 129 -14.67 -22.09 11.68
C ASP A 129 -14.56 -20.66 12.22
N LEU A 130 -14.76 -19.65 11.36
CA LEU A 130 -14.79 -18.25 11.78
C LEU A 130 -15.99 -17.95 12.67
N ASP A 131 -17.17 -18.50 12.32
CA ASP A 131 -18.38 -18.36 13.12
C ASP A 131 -18.20 -19.04 14.49
N ALA A 132 -17.63 -20.26 14.53
CA ALA A 132 -17.28 -20.97 15.77
C ALA A 132 -16.24 -20.23 16.62
N ALA A 133 -15.33 -19.49 15.98
CA ALA A 133 -14.38 -18.60 16.67
C ALA A 133 -14.99 -17.25 17.12
N GLY A 134 -16.32 -17.09 17.02
CA GLY A 134 -17.02 -15.87 17.44
C GLY A 134 -16.83 -14.69 16.49
N ILE A 135 -16.58 -14.95 15.20
CA ILE A 135 -16.45 -13.93 14.15
C ILE A 135 -17.56 -14.14 13.10
N PRO A 136 -18.78 -13.61 13.33
CA PRO A 136 -19.90 -13.80 12.43
C PRO A 136 -19.63 -13.33 11.00
N MET A 137 -19.73 -14.22 10.01
CA MET A 137 -19.51 -13.95 8.59
C MET A 137 -20.69 -13.26 7.89
N THR A 138 -21.09 -12.11 8.44
CA THR A 138 -22.09 -11.20 7.87
C THR A 138 -21.66 -10.63 6.52
N ALA A 139 -22.57 -9.96 5.80
CA ALA A 139 -22.23 -9.23 4.57
C ALA A 139 -21.09 -8.23 4.79
N TRP A 140 -21.02 -7.59 5.96
CA TRP A 140 -19.94 -6.67 6.30
C TRP A 140 -18.60 -7.37 6.51
N ALA A 141 -18.59 -8.51 7.22
CA ALA A 141 -17.38 -9.31 7.40
C ALA A 141 -16.81 -9.81 6.06
N LYS A 142 -17.69 -10.19 5.12
CA LYS A 142 -17.28 -10.59 3.76
C LYS A 142 -16.55 -9.46 3.03
N GLU A 143 -16.96 -8.20 3.19
CA GLU A 143 -16.23 -7.06 2.63
C GLU A 143 -14.82 -6.93 3.22
N GLN A 144 -14.65 -7.19 4.52
CA GLN A 144 -13.34 -7.16 5.18
C GLN A 144 -12.42 -8.29 4.66
N VAL A 145 -12.99 -9.47 4.34
CA VAL A 145 -12.24 -10.55 3.67
C VAL A 145 -11.79 -10.11 2.27
N GLU A 146 -12.69 -9.47 1.52
CA GLU A 146 -12.41 -9.02 0.15
C GLU A 146 -11.32 -7.95 0.08
N MET A 147 -11.17 -7.09 1.10
CA MET A 147 -10.09 -6.09 1.17
C MET A 147 -8.68 -6.68 1.13
N ARG A 148 -8.53 -7.99 1.33
CA ARG A 148 -7.24 -8.69 1.29
C ARG A 148 -7.18 -9.68 0.15
N LEU A 149 -8.11 -10.64 0.11
CA LEU A 149 -8.09 -11.72 -0.89
C LEU A 149 -8.75 -11.33 -2.22
N GLY A 150 -9.64 -10.34 -2.22
CA GLY A 150 -10.35 -9.86 -3.41
C GLY A 150 -9.93 -8.44 -3.83
N TYR A 151 -8.76 -7.98 -3.38
CA TYR A 151 -8.36 -6.58 -3.46
C TYR A 151 -8.48 -6.00 -4.88
N SER A 152 -8.13 -6.77 -5.92
CA SER A 152 -8.20 -6.30 -7.30
C SER A 152 -9.62 -5.94 -7.74
N ARG A 153 -10.60 -6.79 -7.44
CA ARG A 153 -12.01 -6.54 -7.78
C ARG A 153 -12.54 -5.37 -6.98
N ARG A 154 -12.24 -5.32 -5.69
CA ARG A 154 -12.67 -4.24 -4.81
C ARG A 154 -12.11 -2.90 -5.25
N LEU A 155 -10.81 -2.81 -5.52
CA LEU A 155 -10.16 -1.61 -6.05
C LEU A 155 -10.82 -1.17 -7.37
N SER A 156 -11.04 -2.11 -8.30
CA SER A 156 -11.70 -1.82 -9.59
C SER A 156 -13.11 -1.25 -9.40
N ARG A 157 -13.92 -1.83 -8.51
CA ARG A 157 -15.26 -1.31 -8.20
C ARG A 157 -15.19 0.09 -7.59
N ARG A 158 -14.28 0.31 -6.63
CA ARG A 158 -14.10 1.63 -6.01
C ARG A 158 -13.66 2.69 -7.02
N LEU A 159 -12.66 2.41 -7.84
CA LEU A 159 -12.19 3.32 -8.90
C LEU A 159 -13.29 3.65 -9.91
N ARG A 160 -14.11 2.66 -10.32
CA ARG A 160 -15.26 2.92 -11.19
C ARG A 160 -16.27 3.87 -10.54
N ALA A 161 -16.60 3.67 -9.27
CA ALA A 161 -17.55 4.51 -8.54
C ALA A 161 -17.08 5.96 -8.44
N VAL A 162 -15.77 6.19 -8.24
CA VAL A 162 -15.21 7.56 -8.07
C VAL A 162 -14.62 8.14 -9.35
N ARG A 163 -14.74 7.47 -10.51
CA ARG A 163 -14.08 7.89 -11.77
C ARG A 163 -14.54 9.28 -12.22
N GLY A 164 -15.83 9.57 -12.06
CA GLY A 164 -16.39 10.89 -12.36
C GLY A 164 -15.79 11.99 -11.50
N GLU A 165 -15.67 11.75 -10.19
CA GLU A 165 -15.03 12.69 -9.26
C GLU A 165 -13.56 12.89 -9.61
N ILE A 166 -12.78 11.82 -9.85
CA ILE A 166 -11.38 11.91 -10.30
C ILE A 166 -11.26 12.81 -11.53
N LYS A 167 -12.14 12.65 -12.52
CA LYS A 167 -12.18 13.51 -13.71
C LYS A 167 -12.47 14.98 -13.37
N GLN A 168 -13.43 15.25 -12.48
CA GLN A 168 -13.75 16.60 -11.99
C GLN A 168 -12.61 17.25 -11.19
N LEU A 169 -11.69 16.45 -10.64
CA LEU A 169 -10.45 16.93 -10.03
C LEU A 169 -9.38 17.33 -11.06
N GLY A 170 -9.65 17.22 -12.36
CA GLY A 170 -8.69 17.47 -13.43
C GLY A 170 -7.65 16.35 -13.58
N VAL A 171 -7.93 15.16 -13.03
CA VAL A 171 -7.04 14.01 -13.14
C VAL A 171 -7.41 13.17 -14.34
N ARG A 172 -6.47 13.05 -15.29
CA ARG A 172 -6.54 12.06 -16.37
C ARG A 172 -6.18 10.70 -15.80
N TRP A 173 -7.16 9.79 -15.71
CA TRP A 173 -6.91 8.41 -15.26
C TRP A 173 -6.47 7.53 -16.43
N GLU A 174 -5.33 6.87 -16.27
CA GLU A 174 -4.76 5.95 -17.26
C GLU A 174 -4.81 4.50 -16.76
N SER A 175 -4.89 3.54 -17.68
CA SER A 175 -5.02 2.11 -17.34
C SER A 175 -3.85 1.58 -16.51
N TRP A 176 -2.64 2.08 -16.77
CA TRP A 176 -1.43 1.69 -16.05
C TRP A 176 -1.46 2.08 -14.57
N MET A 177 -2.17 3.16 -14.19
CA MET A 177 -2.24 3.65 -12.81
C MET A 177 -2.83 2.58 -11.89
N GLN A 178 -3.92 1.95 -12.31
CA GLN A 178 -4.53 0.85 -11.56
C GLN A 178 -3.61 -0.39 -11.52
N ARG A 179 -2.94 -0.73 -12.62
CA ARG A 179 -2.06 -1.90 -12.68
C ARG A 179 -0.88 -1.77 -11.73
N VAL A 180 -0.29 -0.57 -11.64
CA VAL A 180 0.75 -0.21 -10.66
C VAL A 180 0.28 -0.47 -9.22
N MET A 181 -0.93 -0.03 -8.87
CA MET A 181 -1.50 -0.21 -7.51
C MET A 181 -1.75 -1.68 -7.14
N LEU A 182 -1.87 -2.57 -8.13
CA LEU A 182 -2.18 -3.99 -7.93
C LEU A 182 -0.94 -4.89 -7.87
N TYR A 183 0.22 -4.38 -8.28
CA TYR A 183 1.40 -5.19 -8.56
C TYR A 183 1.84 -6.06 -7.39
N TYR A 184 1.79 -5.56 -6.16
CA TYR A 184 2.19 -6.35 -4.99
C TYR A 184 1.41 -7.65 -4.81
N TYR A 185 0.10 -7.61 -5.11
CA TYR A 185 -0.79 -8.76 -4.93
C TYR A 185 -0.96 -9.59 -6.21
N TYR A 186 -0.72 -8.97 -7.36
CA TYR A 186 -1.01 -9.51 -8.69
C TYR A 186 0.11 -9.11 -9.68
N PRO A 187 1.38 -9.52 -9.44
CA PRO A 187 2.50 -9.12 -10.29
C PRO A 187 2.33 -9.54 -11.75
N GLU A 188 1.63 -10.65 -11.99
CA GLU A 188 1.29 -11.16 -13.32
C GLU A 188 0.50 -10.15 -14.17
N LYS A 189 -0.22 -9.20 -13.55
CA LYS A 189 -0.95 -8.15 -14.27
C LYS A 189 -0.04 -7.15 -14.98
N LEU A 190 1.27 -7.19 -14.73
CA LEU A 190 2.27 -6.37 -15.41
C LEU A 190 3.18 -7.17 -16.35
N ALA A 191 2.88 -8.44 -16.64
CA ALA A 191 3.69 -9.27 -17.53
C ALA A 191 3.94 -8.59 -18.89
N ASP A 192 2.88 -8.06 -19.51
CA ASP A 192 2.97 -7.38 -20.82
C ASP A 192 3.02 -5.85 -20.70
N ALA A 193 3.35 -5.31 -19.52
CA ALA A 193 3.43 -3.87 -19.35
C ALA A 193 4.77 -3.32 -19.87
N PRO A 194 4.81 -2.06 -20.36
CA PRO A 194 6.07 -1.38 -20.61
C PRO A 194 6.97 -1.39 -19.37
N ALA A 195 8.28 -1.53 -19.57
CA ALA A 195 9.25 -1.64 -18.46
C ALA A 195 9.14 -0.49 -17.45
N TRP A 196 8.86 0.72 -17.92
CA TRP A 196 8.67 1.89 -17.04
C TRP A 196 7.44 1.77 -16.14
N VAL A 197 6.36 1.10 -16.56
CA VAL A 197 5.17 0.86 -15.73
C VAL A 197 5.52 -0.13 -14.61
N LYS A 198 6.24 -1.20 -14.97
CA LYS A 198 6.73 -2.17 -13.99
C LYS A 198 7.65 -1.49 -12.97
N GLN A 199 8.60 -0.68 -13.42
CA GLN A 199 9.49 0.08 -12.53
C GLN A 199 8.73 0.98 -11.56
N LEU A 200 7.69 1.71 -12.01
CA LEU A 200 6.84 2.49 -11.11
C LEU A 200 6.10 1.61 -10.08
N ALA A 201 5.67 0.41 -10.48
CA ALA A 201 5.02 -0.52 -9.58
C ALA A 201 5.97 -1.09 -8.51
N GLU A 202 7.20 -1.41 -8.90
CA GLU A 202 8.28 -1.80 -7.99
C GLU A 202 8.61 -0.68 -7.01
N VAL A 203 8.67 0.58 -7.48
CA VAL A 203 8.85 1.76 -6.61
C VAL A 203 7.74 1.85 -5.57
N LEU A 204 6.48 1.67 -5.98
CA LEU A 204 5.36 1.70 -5.05
C LEU A 204 5.50 0.61 -3.98
N VAL A 205 5.83 -0.62 -4.37
CA VAL A 205 6.07 -1.72 -3.42
C VAL A 205 7.20 -1.37 -2.46
N ALA A 206 8.35 -0.92 -2.98
CA ALA A 206 9.51 -0.61 -2.18
C ALA A 206 9.23 0.50 -1.15
N CYS A 207 8.62 1.61 -1.58
CA CYS A 207 8.27 2.71 -0.68
C CYS A 207 7.17 2.33 0.31
N GLU A 208 6.16 1.56 -0.10
CA GLU A 208 5.09 1.07 0.77
C GLU A 208 5.65 0.22 1.91
N GLN A 209 6.52 -0.74 1.60
CA GLN A 209 7.14 -1.57 2.64
C GLN A 209 8.07 -0.76 3.53
N PHE A 210 8.87 0.15 2.97
CA PHE A 210 9.78 0.96 3.77
C PHE A 210 9.05 1.90 4.73
N GLU A 211 7.94 2.53 4.29
CA GLU A 211 7.08 3.35 5.15
C GLU A 211 6.39 2.48 6.20
N ALA A 212 5.78 1.36 5.79
CA ALA A 212 4.97 0.54 6.68
C ALA A 212 5.78 -0.04 7.83
N TYR A 213 7.01 -0.52 7.58
CA TYR A 213 7.93 -1.02 8.61
C TYR A 213 8.46 0.10 9.53
N SER A 214 8.38 1.36 9.09
CA SER A 214 8.75 2.53 9.89
C SER A 214 7.56 3.10 10.68
N ASN A 215 6.34 2.65 10.37
CA ASN A 215 5.10 3.12 10.97
C ASN A 215 4.72 2.23 12.15
N GLN A 216 5.18 2.60 13.35
CA GLN A 216 4.93 1.83 14.57
C GLN A 216 3.43 1.66 14.87
N GLN A 217 2.58 2.60 14.46
CA GLN A 217 1.14 2.52 14.66
C GLN A 217 0.52 1.44 13.76
N ARG A 218 0.82 1.44 12.45
CA ARG A 218 0.40 0.35 11.54
C ARG A 218 0.95 -1.01 11.96
N GLY A 219 2.22 -1.08 12.38
CA GLY A 219 2.85 -2.33 12.84
C GLY A 219 2.11 -2.98 14.00
N ARG A 220 1.63 -2.17 14.96
CA ARG A 220 0.79 -2.63 16.08
C ARG A 220 -0.63 -2.97 15.63
N ASP A 221 -1.25 -2.09 14.85
CA ASP A 221 -2.67 -2.17 14.49
C ASP A 221 -3.00 -3.31 13.53
N TYR A 222 -2.05 -3.69 12.67
CA TYR A 222 -2.31 -4.58 11.53
C TYR A 222 -1.48 -5.87 11.53
N TYR A 223 -0.27 -5.82 12.09
CA TYR A 223 0.66 -6.95 12.06
C TYR A 223 0.96 -7.55 13.45
N VAL A 224 0.46 -6.93 14.52
CA VAL A 224 0.71 -7.30 15.93
C VAL A 224 2.23 -7.42 16.19
N ARG A 225 3.04 -6.56 15.56
CA ARG A 225 4.51 -6.57 15.67
C ARG A 225 4.95 -5.74 16.87
N LYS A 226 5.88 -6.28 17.68
CA LYS A 226 6.33 -5.67 18.95
C LYS A 226 7.45 -4.63 18.77
N LYS A 227 8.33 -4.80 17.76
CA LYS A 227 9.41 -3.87 17.40
C LYS A 227 9.73 -4.05 15.91
N GLU A 228 9.96 -2.95 15.19
CA GLU A 228 10.55 -2.95 13.85
C GLU A 228 11.60 -1.85 13.79
N THR A 229 12.77 -2.22 13.28
CA THR A 229 13.89 -1.33 13.03
C THR A 229 13.95 -0.99 11.55
N LEU A 230 14.69 0.05 11.19
CA LEU A 230 14.97 0.34 9.78
C LEU A 230 15.73 -0.81 9.11
N ALA A 231 16.52 -1.58 9.86
CA ALA A 231 17.22 -2.75 9.36
C ALA A 231 16.24 -3.86 8.94
N ASP A 232 15.20 -4.11 9.74
CA ASP A 232 14.15 -5.09 9.39
C ASP A 232 13.43 -4.72 8.09
N ALA A 233 13.19 -3.42 7.88
CA ALA A 233 12.59 -2.92 6.64
C ALA A 233 13.45 -3.25 5.42
N PHE A 234 14.76 -3.01 5.47
CA PHE A 234 15.67 -3.30 4.37
C PHE A 234 15.90 -4.81 4.17
N ALA A 235 15.99 -5.60 5.24
CA ALA A 235 16.07 -7.05 5.13
C ALA A 235 14.83 -7.67 4.45
N TYR A 236 13.64 -7.11 4.74
CA TYR A 236 12.43 -7.53 4.03
C TYR A 236 12.46 -7.13 2.55
N LEU A 237 12.87 -5.89 2.24
CA LEU A 237 13.01 -5.43 0.86
C LEU A 237 14.02 -6.26 0.05
N GLU A 238 15.13 -6.69 0.66
CA GLU A 238 16.10 -7.61 0.04
C GLU A 238 15.50 -8.98 -0.27
N THR A 239 14.54 -9.44 0.54
CA THR A 239 13.78 -10.65 0.23
C THR A 239 12.89 -10.45 -0.99
N LEU A 240 12.17 -9.32 -1.07
CA LEU A 240 11.39 -8.98 -2.26
C LEU A 240 12.25 -8.79 -3.51
N GLN A 241 13.48 -8.30 -3.34
CA GLN A 241 14.44 -8.21 -4.43
C GLN A 241 14.85 -9.60 -4.94
N ARG A 242 15.20 -10.52 -4.04
CA ARG A 242 15.55 -11.92 -4.39
C ARG A 242 14.38 -12.65 -5.06
N GLU A 243 13.15 -12.34 -4.67
CA GLU A 243 11.93 -12.87 -5.30
C GLU A 243 11.60 -12.23 -6.66
N GLY A 244 12.39 -11.27 -7.13
CA GLY A 244 12.16 -10.56 -8.39
C GLY A 244 10.98 -9.59 -8.36
N ILE A 245 10.48 -9.25 -7.17
CA ILE A 245 9.37 -8.31 -6.98
C ILE A 245 9.86 -6.85 -7.05
N VAL A 246 11.08 -6.57 -6.60
CA VAL A 246 11.70 -5.24 -6.68
C VAL A 246 13.05 -5.37 -7.40
N SER A 247 13.32 -4.55 -8.42
CA SER A 247 14.61 -4.59 -9.11
C SER A 247 15.75 -3.99 -8.28
N GLN A 248 16.98 -4.38 -8.63
CA GLN A 248 18.20 -3.77 -8.09
C GLN A 248 18.22 -2.25 -8.30
N ALA A 249 17.76 -1.75 -9.44
CA ALA A 249 17.73 -0.32 -9.75
C ALA A 249 16.85 0.45 -8.74
N VAL A 250 15.66 -0.06 -8.44
CA VAL A 250 14.75 0.54 -7.44
C VAL A 250 15.36 0.47 -6.04
N MET A 251 15.95 -0.67 -5.66
CA MET A 251 16.62 -0.84 -4.37
C MET A 251 17.79 0.14 -4.19
N THR A 252 18.64 0.29 -5.20
CA THR A 252 19.77 1.22 -5.20
C THR A 252 19.29 2.66 -5.08
N ALA A 253 18.26 3.06 -5.85
CA ALA A 253 17.70 4.41 -5.78
C ALA A 253 17.10 4.70 -4.39
N LEU A 254 16.37 3.74 -3.81
CA LEU A 254 15.80 3.86 -2.47
C LEU A 254 16.89 4.03 -1.41
N ARG A 255 17.93 3.16 -1.42
CA ARG A 255 19.06 3.24 -0.48
C ARG A 255 19.79 4.57 -0.58
N LYS A 256 20.10 5.02 -1.80
CA LYS A 256 20.78 6.30 -2.04
C LYS A 256 19.99 7.47 -1.49
N LEU A 257 18.68 7.54 -1.74
CA LEU A 257 17.83 8.63 -1.23
C LEU A 257 17.68 8.55 0.29
N ALA A 258 17.55 7.35 0.85
CA ALA A 258 17.52 7.13 2.30
C ALA A 258 18.84 7.59 2.96
N ALA A 259 19.98 7.26 2.37
CA ALA A 259 21.32 7.65 2.79
C ALA A 259 21.57 9.16 2.67
N ALA A 260 21.04 9.82 1.64
CA ALA A 260 21.07 11.28 1.53
C ALA A 260 20.14 12.00 2.53
N GLY A 261 19.28 11.26 3.23
CA GLY A 261 18.34 11.82 4.22
C GLY A 261 17.09 12.43 3.61
N GLU A 262 16.77 12.08 2.37
CA GLU A 262 15.58 12.54 1.65
C GLU A 262 14.28 12.08 2.32
N PHE A 263 14.34 10.96 3.05
CA PHE A 263 13.18 10.38 3.72
C PHE A 263 13.11 10.64 5.22
N ASP A 264 14.13 11.24 5.85
CA ASP A 264 14.19 11.43 7.31
C ASP A 264 12.88 11.98 7.87
N ARG A 265 12.41 13.10 7.32
CA ARG A 265 11.18 13.76 7.78
C ARG A 265 9.94 12.88 7.59
N VAL A 266 9.86 12.14 6.48
CA VAL A 266 8.75 11.23 6.22
C VAL A 266 8.74 10.08 7.24
N LEU A 267 9.92 9.54 7.57
CA LEU A 267 10.08 8.48 8.57
C LEU A 267 9.74 8.99 9.98
N GLU A 268 10.13 10.21 10.33
CA GLU A 268 9.77 10.85 11.60
C GLU A 268 8.25 11.06 11.72
N GLU A 269 7.61 11.53 10.64
CA GLU A 269 6.15 11.66 10.55
C GLU A 269 5.45 10.30 10.69
N ALA A 270 6.02 9.22 10.13
CA ALA A 270 5.47 7.87 10.26
C ALA A 270 5.59 7.31 11.69
N ARG A 271 6.66 7.68 12.40
CA ARG A 271 6.94 7.24 13.78
C ARG A 271 6.22 8.07 14.84
N GLY A 272 5.79 9.28 14.50
CA GLY A 272 5.27 10.25 15.47
C GLY A 272 6.38 10.85 16.35
N GLY A 273 7.64 10.81 15.91
CA GLY A 273 8.79 11.26 16.69
C GLY A 273 10.08 11.29 15.88
N ARG A 274 11.12 11.92 16.46
CA ARG A 274 12.44 12.05 15.81
C ARG A 274 13.11 10.69 15.63
N LEU A 275 13.87 10.54 14.54
CA LEU A 275 14.76 9.40 14.38
C LEU A 275 15.88 9.46 15.42
N SER A 276 16.18 8.31 16.03
CA SER A 276 17.30 8.21 16.96
C SER A 276 18.64 8.43 16.24
N PRO A 277 19.71 8.80 16.97
CA PRO A 277 21.05 8.90 16.39
C PRO A 277 21.52 7.58 15.73
N GLY A 278 21.16 6.43 16.31
CA GLY A 278 21.49 5.11 15.76
C GLY A 278 20.81 4.86 14.41
N GLU A 279 19.54 5.23 14.29
CA GLU A 279 18.77 5.09 13.05
C GLU A 279 19.28 6.02 11.95
N ARG A 280 19.61 7.26 12.30
CA ARG A 280 20.24 8.19 11.35
C ARG A 280 21.58 7.65 10.88
N ARG A 281 22.45 7.16 11.78
CA ARG A 281 23.73 6.54 11.38
C ARG A 281 23.51 5.34 10.46
N PHE A 282 22.57 4.45 10.80
CA PHE A 282 22.23 3.29 9.98
C PHE A 282 21.83 3.70 8.54
N LEU A 283 20.97 4.72 8.39
CA LEU A 283 20.59 5.23 7.07
C LEU A 283 21.79 5.80 6.31
N ARG A 284 22.65 6.60 6.96
CA ARG A 284 23.81 7.24 6.31
C ARG A 284 24.86 6.21 5.85
N GLN A 285 24.96 5.07 6.52
CA GLN A 285 25.91 4.00 6.18
C GLN A 285 25.49 3.16 4.95
N MET A 286 24.30 3.38 4.38
CA MET A 286 23.83 2.66 3.20
C MET A 286 24.49 3.10 1.89
N GLU A 287 25.34 4.13 1.92
CA GLU A 287 26.13 4.61 0.77
C GLU A 287 27.39 3.77 0.51
N CYS A 288 27.72 2.82 1.40
CA CYS A 288 28.88 1.93 1.28
C CYS A 288 28.52 0.58 0.62
#